data_AF-A0A348FVW1-F1
#
_entry.id   AF-A0A348FVW1-F1
#
_cell.length_a   1.000
_cell.length_b   1.000
_cell.length_c   1.000
_cell.angle_alpha   90.00
_cell.angle_beta   90.00
_cell.angle_gamma   90.00
#
_symmetry.space_group_name_H-M   'P 1'
#
loop_
_entity.id
_entity.type
_entity.pdbx_description
1 polymer ?
#
loop_
_entity_poly.entity_id
_entity_poly.type
_entity_poly.pdbx_seq_one_letter_code
_entity_poly.pdbx_strand_id
1 'polypeptide(L)'
;MRIEIPGEPKLWQPVPPPQTVSLPLEARTRIGVLGGLLILPVLGVALGMVFGAAIMIQFLATAETVSPSDVVAVLLAVFGGVTSVTVVGAVVTLLADRWRNAPLVIDAGSIRDGRLRLAPVPWSDVAHAWVVYKGSPVGGGDIEGIGFELRKPVFACHEPYRLGVFGFHWWRGQPGDTWINREYAALFIFTGGLVRRHPRDNEVYIPLRALSVRRHVLVHTIAALVRQHGGSVDIL
;
A
#
# COMPACT_ATOMS: atom_id res chain seq x y z
N MET A 1 7.02 19.21 21.11
CA MET A 1 8.37 18.60 21.09
C MET A 1 9.03 18.88 19.73
N ARG A 2 10.36 19.08 19.69
CA ARG A 2 11.12 19.33 18.45
C ARG A 2 12.10 18.18 18.25
N ILE A 3 12.18 17.65 17.02
CA ILE A 3 13.12 16.60 16.63
C ILE A 3 14.01 17.16 15.53
N GLU A 4 15.32 17.01 15.69
CA GLU A 4 16.30 17.34 14.65
C GLU A 4 16.49 16.15 13.73
N ILE A 5 16.28 16.37 12.43
CA ILE A 5 16.41 15.35 11.40
C ILE A 5 17.67 15.66 10.59
N PRO A 6 18.58 14.69 10.43
CA PRO A 6 19.74 14.87 9.56
C PRO A 6 19.27 15.16 8.13
N GLY A 7 19.94 16.08 7.45
CA GLY A 7 19.66 16.36 6.05
C GLY A 7 19.85 15.11 5.19
N GLU A 8 18.95 14.90 4.22
CA GLU A 8 19.04 13.78 3.28
C GLU A 8 20.35 13.88 2.47
N PRO A 9 21.28 12.93 2.60
CA PRO A 9 22.51 12.95 1.83
C PRO A 9 22.17 12.64 0.37
N LYS A 10 22.44 13.60 -0.51
CA LYS A 10 22.40 13.36 -1.96
C LYS A 10 23.82 13.14 -2.44
N LEU A 11 24.00 12.13 -3.29
CA LEU A 11 25.30 11.75 -3.87
C LEU A 11 26.14 12.92 -4.41
N TRP A 12 25.49 14.01 -4.82
CA TRP A 12 26.13 15.15 -5.49
C TRP A 12 25.87 16.50 -4.81
N GLN A 13 25.27 16.54 -3.62
CA GLN A 13 25.03 17.79 -2.90
C GLN A 13 25.67 17.75 -1.51
N PRO A 14 26.27 18.86 -1.05
CA PRO A 14 26.71 18.98 0.34
C PRO A 14 25.53 18.66 1.27
N VAL A 15 25.82 17.98 2.38
CA VAL A 15 24.80 17.51 3.33
C VAL A 15 23.93 18.70 3.73
N PRO A 16 22.62 18.69 3.43
CA PRO A 16 21.76 19.81 3.75
C PRO A 16 21.71 20.00 5.28
N PRO A 17 21.52 21.24 5.77
CA PRO A 17 21.47 21.50 7.19
C PRO A 17 20.36 20.67 7.86
N PRO A 18 20.55 20.26 9.13
CA PRO A 18 19.53 19.55 9.87
C PRO A 18 18.19 20.28 9.83
N GLN A 19 17.10 19.54 9.63
CA GLN A 19 15.75 20.10 9.63
C GLN A 19 15.11 19.84 10.98
N THR A 20 14.64 20.90 11.64
CA THR A 20 13.85 20.76 12.86
C THR A 20 12.39 20.53 12.49
N VAL A 21 11.80 19.44 12.98
CA VAL A 21 10.38 19.13 12.78
C VAL A 21 9.64 19.30 14.11
N SER A 22 8.54 20.04 14.06
CA SER A 22 7.63 20.22 15.18
C SER A 22 6.57 19.12 15.20
N LEU A 23 6.35 18.52 16.36
CA LEU A 23 5.23 17.61 16.61
C LEU A 23 4.00 18.40 17.13
N PRO A 24 2.76 17.98 16.78
CA PRO A 24 2.42 16.79 15.98
C PRO A 24 2.67 16.98 14.49
N LEU A 25 3.20 15.93 13.85
CA LEU A 25 3.41 15.88 12.41
C LEU A 25 2.18 15.25 11.75
N GLU A 26 1.47 16.03 10.97
CA GLU A 26 0.32 15.55 10.19
C GLU A 26 0.71 15.31 8.73
N ALA A 27 0.58 14.07 8.28
CA ALA A 27 0.77 13.68 6.89
C ALA A 27 -0.59 13.28 6.28
N ARG A 28 -1.02 14.03 5.27
CA ARG A 28 -2.27 13.78 4.53
C ARG A 28 -1.97 13.12 3.19
N THR A 29 -2.93 12.39 2.64
CA THR A 29 -2.78 11.82 1.30
C THR A 29 -2.78 12.92 0.23
N ARG A 30 -1.72 13.00 -0.58
CA ARG A 30 -1.51 13.85 -1.76
C ARG A 30 -2.32 13.44 -2.99
N ILE A 31 -3.21 12.45 -2.89
CA ILE A 31 -4.09 12.08 -4.01
C ILE A 31 -5.06 13.25 -4.25
N GLY A 32 -4.59 14.24 -5.01
CA GLY A 32 -5.32 15.45 -5.35
C GLY A 32 -6.49 15.16 -6.28
N VAL A 33 -7.30 16.18 -6.55
CA VAL A 33 -8.45 16.10 -7.49
C VAL A 33 -8.07 15.41 -8.81
N LEU A 34 -6.85 15.63 -9.30
CA LEU A 34 -6.32 14.99 -10.51
C LEU A 34 -6.31 13.44 -10.45
N GLY A 35 -5.95 12.86 -9.31
CA GLY A 35 -5.99 11.40 -9.12
C GLY A 35 -7.41 10.85 -9.12
N GLY A 36 -8.37 11.63 -8.62
CA GLY A 36 -9.80 11.34 -8.73
C GLY A 36 -10.36 11.51 -10.15
N LEU A 37 -9.75 12.39 -10.95
CA LEU A 37 -10.17 12.64 -12.32
C LEU A 37 -9.71 11.52 -13.27
N LEU A 38 -8.54 10.94 -13.04
CA LEU A 38 -8.04 9.77 -13.78
C LEU A 38 -8.79 8.47 -13.44
N ILE A 39 -9.47 8.45 -12.29
CA ILE A 39 -10.29 7.31 -11.85
C ILE A 39 -11.56 7.15 -12.71
N LEU A 40 -12.17 8.24 -13.16
CA LEU A 40 -13.41 8.23 -13.96
C LEU A 40 -13.29 7.51 -15.32
N PRO A 41 -12.30 7.82 -16.18
CA PRO A 41 -12.16 7.13 -17.47
C PRO A 41 -11.78 5.65 -17.28
N VAL A 42 -10.96 5.35 -16.27
CA VAL A 42 -10.59 3.97 -15.91
C VAL A 42 -11.80 3.16 -15.46
N LEU A 43 -12.69 3.77 -14.66
CA LEU A 43 -13.95 3.16 -14.26
C LEU A 43 -14.90 2.97 -15.45
N GLY A 44 -15.00 3.95 -16.35
CA GLY A 44 -15.83 3.87 -17.55
C GLY A 44 -15.39 2.74 -18.50
N VAL A 45 -14.08 2.61 -18.72
CA VAL A 45 -13.52 1.51 -19.51
C VAL A 45 -13.80 0.16 -18.85
N ALA A 46 -13.59 0.06 -17.54
CA ALA A 46 -13.84 -1.18 -16.80
C ALA A 46 -15.33 -1.59 -16.87
N LEU A 47 -16.25 -0.67 -16.61
CA LEU A 47 -17.68 -0.94 -16.72
C LEU A 47 -18.09 -1.32 -18.15
N GLY A 48 -17.52 -0.66 -19.15
CA GLY A 48 -17.74 -0.98 -20.57
C GLY A 48 -17.29 -2.39 -20.93
N MET A 49 -16.14 -2.84 -20.40
CA MET A 49 -15.67 -4.21 -20.61
C MET A 49 -16.55 -5.25 -19.92
N VAL A 50 -17.02 -5.02 -18.69
CA VAL A 50 -17.97 -5.92 -18.01
C VAL A 50 -19.27 -6.03 -18.79
N PHE A 51 -19.81 -4.90 -19.24
CA PHE A 51 -21.07 -4.87 -19.98
C PHE A 51 -20.93 -5.53 -21.36
N GLY A 52 -19.83 -5.27 -22.08
CA GLY A 52 -19.51 -5.92 -23.34
C GLY A 52 -19.34 -7.44 -23.18
N ALA A 53 -18.72 -7.88 -22.09
CA ALA A 53 -18.57 -9.29 -21.76
C ALA A 53 -19.91 -9.98 -21.53
N ALA A 54 -20.79 -9.36 -20.74
CA ALA A 54 -22.13 -9.88 -20.47
C ALA A 54 -22.98 -10.01 -21.75
N ILE A 55 -22.93 -9.00 -22.62
CA ILE A 55 -23.62 -9.01 -23.91
C ILE A 55 -23.09 -10.15 -24.81
N MET A 56 -21.76 -10.30 -24.90
CA MET A 56 -21.15 -11.38 -25.69
C MET A 56 -21.53 -12.76 -25.18
N ILE A 57 -21.50 -12.99 -23.86
CA ILE A 57 -21.92 -14.26 -23.26
C ILE A 57 -23.39 -14.55 -23.56
N GLN A 58 -24.26 -13.54 -23.45
CA GLN A 58 -25.69 -13.70 -23.75
C GLN A 58 -25.92 -14.06 -25.24
N PHE A 59 -25.23 -13.38 -26.16
CA PHE A 59 -25.33 -13.68 -27.61
C PHE A 59 -24.89 -15.12 -27.92
N LEU A 60 -23.84 -15.59 -27.27
CA LEU A 60 -23.31 -16.93 -27.50
C LEU A 60 -24.15 -18.03 -26.84
N ALA A 61 -24.79 -17.73 -25.71
CA ALA A 61 -25.76 -18.64 -25.10
C ALA A 61 -26.99 -18.87 -25.99
N THR A 62 -27.28 -17.94 -26.90
CA THR A 62 -28.40 -18.02 -27.84
C THR A 62 -28.02 -18.49 -29.24
N ALA A 63 -26.73 -18.74 -29.52
CA ALA A 63 -26.27 -19.12 -30.85
C ALA A 63 -26.33 -20.65 -31.04
N GLU A 64 -26.90 -21.12 -32.16
CA GLU A 64 -27.02 -22.55 -32.48
C GLU A 64 -25.70 -23.19 -32.95
N THR A 65 -24.72 -22.39 -33.37
CA THR A 65 -23.40 -22.86 -33.81
C THR A 65 -22.30 -21.98 -33.23
N VAL A 66 -21.32 -22.60 -32.56
CA VAL A 66 -20.18 -21.89 -31.95
C VAL A 66 -18.98 -21.97 -32.89
N SER A 67 -18.53 -20.83 -33.39
CA SER A 67 -17.30 -20.71 -34.18
C SER A 67 -16.06 -20.59 -33.26
N PRO A 68 -14.85 -20.91 -33.74
CA PRO A 68 -13.62 -20.70 -32.96
C PRO A 68 -13.41 -19.22 -32.55
N SER A 69 -13.86 -18.27 -33.38
CA SER A 69 -13.86 -16.84 -33.05
C SER A 69 -14.73 -16.51 -31.84
N ASP A 70 -15.83 -17.23 -31.65
CA ASP A 70 -16.73 -17.03 -30.52
C ASP A 70 -16.07 -17.44 -29.21
N VAL A 71 -15.32 -18.55 -29.20
CA VAL A 71 -14.56 -19.01 -28.04
C VAL A 71 -13.51 -17.97 -27.62
N VAL A 72 -12.78 -17.41 -28.58
CA VAL A 72 -11.79 -16.35 -28.31
C VAL A 72 -12.48 -15.11 -27.73
N ALA A 73 -13.64 -14.74 -28.27
CA ALA A 73 -14.39 -13.59 -27.79
C ALA A 73 -14.90 -13.79 -26.35
N VAL A 74 -15.35 -14.99 -25.98
CA VAL A 74 -15.70 -15.33 -24.58
C VAL A 74 -14.50 -15.19 -23.65
N LEU A 75 -13.34 -15.71 -24.04
CA LEU A 75 -12.14 -15.63 -23.21
C LEU A 75 -11.70 -14.18 -22.98
N LEU A 76 -11.72 -13.35 -24.02
CA LEU A 76 -11.45 -11.92 -23.92
C LEU A 76 -12.49 -11.20 -23.04
N ALA A 77 -13.76 -11.56 -23.18
CA ALA A 77 -14.85 -11.04 -22.35
C ALA A 77 -14.64 -11.38 -20.87
N VAL A 78 -14.37 -12.63 -20.54
CA VAL A 78 -14.11 -13.07 -19.15
C VAL A 78 -12.88 -12.38 -18.58
N PHE A 79 -11.78 -12.32 -19.34
CA PHE A 79 -10.55 -11.65 -18.90
C PHE A 79 -10.76 -10.14 -18.71
N GLY A 80 -11.48 -9.50 -19.62
CA GLY A 80 -11.89 -8.10 -19.54
C GLY A 80 -12.77 -7.84 -18.31
N GLY A 81 -13.74 -8.71 -18.04
CA GLY A 81 -14.61 -8.64 -16.86
C GLY A 81 -13.83 -8.73 -15.55
N VAL A 82 -12.94 -9.71 -15.41
CA VAL A 82 -12.09 -9.88 -14.20
C VAL A 82 -11.17 -8.68 -14.00
N THR A 83 -10.51 -8.24 -15.07
CA THR A 83 -9.64 -7.05 -15.03
C THR A 83 -10.44 -5.81 -14.65
N SER A 84 -11.69 -5.71 -15.08
CA SER A 84 -12.54 -4.57 -14.78
C SER A 84 -13.02 -4.54 -13.33
N VAL A 85 -13.45 -5.68 -12.79
CA VAL A 85 -13.87 -5.79 -11.38
C VAL A 85 -12.71 -5.41 -10.45
N THR A 86 -11.49 -5.85 -10.77
CA THR A 86 -10.31 -5.39 -10.03
C THR A 86 -10.13 -3.88 -10.17
N VAL A 87 -10.00 -3.36 -11.38
CA VAL A 87 -9.88 -1.91 -11.59
C VAL A 87 -10.94 -1.07 -10.82
N VAL A 88 -12.22 -1.48 -10.87
CA VAL A 88 -13.34 -0.84 -10.16
C VAL A 88 -13.16 -0.91 -8.64
N GLY A 89 -12.86 -2.10 -8.09
CA GLY A 89 -12.66 -2.26 -6.66
C GLY A 89 -11.55 -1.35 -6.12
N ALA A 90 -10.53 -1.10 -6.94
CA ALA A 90 -9.41 -0.25 -6.59
C ALA A 90 -9.74 1.22 -6.59
N VAL A 91 -10.46 1.65 -7.62
CA VAL A 91 -11.05 2.97 -7.70
C VAL A 91 -11.90 3.24 -6.46
N VAL A 92 -12.78 2.31 -6.08
CA VAL A 92 -13.66 2.46 -4.92
C VAL A 92 -12.85 2.57 -3.63
N THR A 93 -11.81 1.74 -3.45
CA THR A 93 -10.93 1.83 -2.28
C THR A 93 -10.20 3.16 -2.21
N LEU A 94 -9.65 3.65 -3.33
CA LEU A 94 -8.97 4.95 -3.40
C LEU A 94 -9.93 6.12 -3.11
N LEU A 95 -11.17 6.05 -3.60
CA LEU A 95 -12.21 7.03 -3.32
C LEU A 95 -12.64 6.98 -1.85
N ALA A 96 -12.81 5.79 -1.29
CA ALA A 96 -13.13 5.60 0.13
C ALA A 96 -12.00 6.17 1.01
N ASP A 97 -10.74 5.91 0.68
CA ASP A 97 -9.58 6.44 1.39
C ASP A 97 -9.48 7.96 1.27
N ARG A 98 -9.75 8.50 0.07
CA ARG A 98 -9.84 9.95 -0.14
C ARG A 98 -10.95 10.57 0.69
N TRP A 99 -12.14 9.97 0.70
CA TRP A 99 -13.29 10.49 1.44
C TRP A 99 -13.05 10.44 2.95
N ARG A 100 -12.37 9.38 3.42
CA ARG A 100 -11.93 9.30 4.82
C ARG A 100 -11.02 10.46 5.20
N ASN A 101 -10.23 11.00 4.25
CA ASN A 101 -9.28 12.12 4.41
C ASN A 101 -8.51 12.06 5.74
N ALA A 102 -8.19 10.84 6.15
CA ALA A 102 -7.78 10.58 7.51
C ALA A 102 -6.26 10.75 7.58
N PRO A 103 -5.76 11.74 8.34
CA PRO A 103 -4.32 12.00 8.40
C PRO A 103 -3.61 10.87 9.13
N LEU A 104 -2.36 10.64 8.73
CA LEU A 104 -1.37 10.04 9.60
C LEU A 104 -0.88 11.13 10.55
N VAL A 105 -1.10 10.94 11.85
CA VAL A 105 -0.68 11.87 12.90
C VAL A 105 0.40 11.20 13.72
N ILE A 106 1.59 11.81 13.75
CA ILE A 106 2.70 11.40 14.60
C ILE A 106 2.83 12.44 15.70
N ASP A 107 2.53 12.03 16.93
CA ASP A 107 2.68 12.83 18.12
C ASP A 107 3.88 12.33 18.94
N ALA A 108 4.27 13.07 19.98
CA ALA A 108 5.38 12.71 20.86
C ALA A 108 5.11 11.41 21.63
N GLY A 109 3.83 11.10 21.94
CA GLY A 109 3.46 9.92 22.72
C GLY A 109 2.91 8.75 21.91
N SER A 110 2.42 8.98 20.69
CA SER A 110 1.78 7.93 19.88
C SER A 110 1.81 8.20 18.39
N ILE A 111 1.58 7.16 17.60
CA ILE A 111 1.27 7.21 16.17
C ILE A 111 -0.18 6.81 15.93
N ARG A 112 -0.88 7.59 15.11
CA ARG A 112 -2.25 7.30 14.70
C ARG A 112 -2.36 7.40 13.20
N ASP A 113 -2.70 6.30 12.54
CA ASP A 113 -3.11 6.32 11.16
C ASP A 113 -4.64 6.25 11.06
N GLY A 114 -5.26 7.39 10.76
CA GLY A 114 -6.70 7.46 10.63
C GLY A 114 -7.25 6.59 9.49
N ARG A 115 -6.41 6.19 8.52
CA ARG A 115 -6.79 5.29 7.41
C ARG A 115 -6.98 3.86 7.89
N LEU A 116 -6.20 3.45 8.89
CA LEU A 116 -6.19 2.09 9.43
C LEU A 116 -7.29 1.85 10.47
N ARG A 117 -7.98 2.90 10.90
CA ARG A 117 -8.95 2.87 12.02
C ARG A 117 -8.38 2.19 13.28
N LEU A 118 -7.06 2.25 13.43
CA LEU A 118 -6.37 1.76 14.60
C LEU A 118 -6.55 2.75 15.73
N ALA A 119 -6.65 2.22 16.95
CA ALA A 119 -6.40 3.03 18.14
C ALA A 119 -4.99 3.65 18.03
N PRO A 120 -4.76 4.86 18.57
CA PRO A 120 -3.42 5.43 18.63
C PRO A 120 -2.46 4.41 19.28
N VAL A 121 -1.36 4.11 18.60
CA VAL A 121 -0.34 3.17 19.07
C VAL A 121 0.71 3.97 19.83
N PRO A 122 0.87 3.77 21.15
CA PRO A 122 1.92 4.42 21.92
C PRO A 122 3.30 4.01 21.41
N TRP A 123 4.27 4.92 21.39
CA TRP A 123 5.65 4.57 20.98
C TRP A 123 6.29 3.54 21.90
N SER A 124 5.90 3.52 23.18
CA SER A 124 6.32 2.50 24.15
C SER A 124 5.89 1.09 23.77
N ASP A 125 4.79 0.94 23.01
CA ASP A 125 4.30 -0.36 22.54
C ASP A 125 5.00 -0.79 21.23
N VAL A 126 5.84 0.04 20.62
CA VAL A 126 6.65 -0.34 19.46
C VAL A 126 7.94 -1.01 19.93
N ALA A 127 8.12 -2.28 19.60
CA ALA A 127 9.33 -3.05 19.91
C ALA A 127 10.43 -2.76 18.89
N HIS A 128 10.06 -2.76 17.62
CA HIS A 128 10.98 -2.65 16.50
C HIS A 128 10.33 -1.89 15.33
N ALA A 129 11.14 -1.13 14.58
CA ALA A 129 10.70 -0.43 13.37
C ALA A 129 11.72 -0.62 12.24
N TRP A 130 11.23 -0.87 11.02
CA TRP A 130 12.07 -1.05 9.84
C TRP A 130 11.50 -0.32 8.62
N VAL A 131 12.39 0.05 7.69
CA VAL A 131 11.99 0.66 6.43
C VAL A 131 11.79 -0.39 5.35
N VAL A 132 10.70 -0.26 4.60
CA VAL A 132 10.42 -1.07 3.42
C VAL A 132 10.80 -0.26 2.19
N TYR A 133 11.79 -0.76 1.42
CA TYR A 133 12.25 -0.16 0.17
C TYR A 133 11.57 -0.78 -1.05
N LYS A 134 11.36 0.04 -2.09
CA LYS A 134 10.98 -0.40 -3.42
C LYS A 134 12.24 -0.59 -4.27
N GLY A 135 12.61 -1.84 -4.52
CA GLY A 135 13.82 -2.19 -5.29
C GLY A 135 15.03 -2.46 -4.38
N SER A 136 16.22 -2.61 -4.98
CA SER A 136 17.45 -2.82 -4.20
C SER A 136 17.87 -1.52 -3.51
N PRO A 137 18.18 -1.52 -2.19
CA PRO A 137 18.73 -0.36 -1.49
C PRO A 137 20.00 0.18 -2.18
N VAL A 138 20.83 -0.72 -2.70
CA VAL A 138 22.10 -0.41 -3.38
C VAL A 138 21.89 0.33 -4.70
N GLY A 139 20.71 0.17 -5.32
CA GLY A 139 20.37 0.80 -6.60
C GLY A 139 19.59 2.12 -6.47
N GLY A 140 19.52 2.71 -5.27
CA GLY A 140 18.68 3.89 -5.02
C GLY A 140 17.20 3.54 -4.84
N GLY A 141 16.91 2.44 -4.12
CA GLY A 141 15.55 2.03 -3.79
C GLY A 141 14.76 3.16 -3.09
N ASP A 142 13.56 3.43 -3.57
CA ASP A 142 12.69 4.47 -3.01
C ASP A 142 11.94 3.92 -1.78
N ILE A 143 11.80 4.73 -0.73
CA ILE A 143 11.13 4.32 0.52
C ILE A 143 9.65 4.10 0.23
N GLU A 144 9.16 2.88 0.44
CA GLU A 144 7.77 2.51 0.18
C GLU A 144 6.87 2.68 1.41
N GLY A 145 7.40 2.32 2.57
CA GLY A 145 6.65 2.19 3.80
C GLY A 145 7.55 2.01 5.02
N ILE A 146 6.92 1.95 6.19
CA ILE A 146 7.56 1.61 7.46
C ILE A 146 6.76 0.47 8.08
N GLY A 147 7.46 -0.58 8.51
CA GLY A 147 6.89 -1.63 9.31
C GLY A 147 7.22 -1.44 10.79
N PHE A 148 6.31 -1.90 11.64
CA PHE A 148 6.42 -1.91 13.08
C PHE A 148 6.15 -3.31 13.59
N GLU A 149 6.97 -3.75 14.53
CA GLU A 149 6.66 -4.87 15.42
C GLU A 149 6.26 -4.28 16.76
N LEU A 150 5.10 -4.68 17.23
CA LEU A 150 4.51 -4.21 18.47
C LEU A 150 4.83 -5.20 19.60
N ARG A 151 5.04 -4.67 20.80
CA ARG A 151 5.19 -5.44 22.04
C ARG A 151 3.89 -6.13 22.44
N LYS A 152 2.76 -5.59 22.01
CA LYS A 152 1.42 -6.09 22.29
C LYS A 152 0.66 -6.24 20.98
N PRO A 153 -0.15 -7.29 20.83
CA PRO A 153 -1.03 -7.42 19.68
C PRO A 153 -2.03 -6.26 19.68
N VAL A 154 -2.26 -5.66 18.51
CA VAL A 154 -3.26 -4.62 18.34
C VAL A 154 -4.32 -5.14 17.40
N PHE A 155 -5.56 -5.14 17.88
CA PHE A 155 -6.69 -5.55 17.06
C PHE A 155 -6.96 -4.49 15.99
N ALA A 156 -6.48 -4.73 14.78
CA ALA A 156 -6.85 -3.95 13.62
C ALA A 156 -8.26 -4.38 13.15
N CYS A 157 -9.29 -3.56 13.41
CA CYS A 157 -10.64 -3.85 12.92
C CYS A 157 -10.68 -4.00 11.39
N HIS A 158 -9.74 -3.40 10.67
CA HIS A 158 -9.57 -3.56 9.23
C HIS A 158 -8.11 -3.88 8.94
N GLU A 159 -7.83 -5.03 8.32
CA GLU A 159 -6.62 -5.18 7.52
C GLU A 159 -6.75 -4.22 6.33
N PRO A 160 -6.06 -3.08 6.30
CA PRO A 160 -6.13 -2.15 5.17
C PRO A 160 -5.69 -2.80 3.85
N TYR A 161 -5.00 -3.95 3.94
CA TYR A 161 -4.50 -4.75 2.83
C TYR A 161 -5.53 -5.75 2.26
N ARG A 162 -6.74 -5.86 2.84
CA ARG A 162 -7.78 -6.78 2.33
C ARG A 162 -8.39 -6.37 1.00
N LEU A 163 -8.36 -5.08 0.66
CA LEU A 163 -8.79 -4.59 -0.65
C LEU A 163 -7.57 -4.07 -1.42
N GLY A 164 -6.63 -4.99 -1.65
CA GLY A 164 -5.60 -4.82 -2.65
C GLY A 164 -6.27 -4.81 -4.01
N VAL A 165 -6.28 -3.67 -4.68
CA VAL A 165 -6.91 -3.67 -6.00
C VAL A 165 -6.18 -2.81 -7.04
N PHE A 166 -5.17 -2.02 -6.66
CA PHE A 166 -4.17 -1.59 -7.65
C PHE A 166 -2.75 -1.93 -7.20
N GLY A 167 -2.23 -2.99 -7.82
CA GLY A 167 -0.79 -3.27 -7.87
C GLY A 167 -0.25 -4.06 -6.69
N PHE A 168 -0.46 -5.37 -6.67
CA PHE A 168 0.57 -6.33 -6.23
C PHE A 168 1.25 -6.07 -4.87
N HIS A 169 0.53 -5.54 -3.86
CA HIS A 169 1.08 -5.46 -2.50
C HIS A 169 1.01 -6.81 -1.75
N TRP A 170 0.16 -7.74 -2.20
CA TRP A 170 0.16 -9.15 -1.76
C TRP A 170 1.28 -10.01 -2.39
N TRP A 171 2.01 -9.47 -3.38
CA TRP A 171 2.99 -10.20 -4.19
C TRP A 171 4.43 -10.06 -3.68
N ARG A 172 4.63 -9.44 -2.51
CA ARG A 172 5.97 -9.17 -1.98
C ARG A 172 6.23 -9.94 -0.70
N GLY A 173 7.47 -10.43 -0.58
CA GLY A 173 7.97 -11.09 0.61
C GLY A 173 7.70 -10.26 1.86
N GLN A 174 7.28 -10.95 2.92
CA GLN A 174 7.18 -10.35 4.24
C GLN A 174 8.57 -9.86 4.68
N PRO A 175 8.63 -8.82 5.52
CA PRO A 175 9.90 -8.41 6.11
C PRO A 175 10.48 -9.58 6.93
N GLY A 176 11.71 -10.00 6.60
CA GLY A 176 12.36 -11.18 7.18
C GLY A 176 12.41 -12.40 6.24
N ASP A 177 11.55 -12.46 5.23
CA ASP A 177 11.70 -13.42 4.13
C ASP A 177 12.72 -12.85 3.14
N THR A 178 13.99 -13.18 3.37
CA THR A 178 15.02 -13.09 2.34
C THR A 178 14.56 -13.91 1.14
N TRP A 179 14.10 -13.21 0.09
CA TRP A 179 13.87 -13.73 -1.25
C TRP A 179 12.72 -14.75 -1.35
N ILE A 180 11.47 -14.27 -1.36
CA ILE A 180 10.42 -15.03 -2.06
C ILE A 180 10.76 -14.98 -3.56
N ASN A 181 11.23 -16.13 -4.03
CA ASN A 181 11.62 -16.45 -5.38
C ASN A 181 10.55 -15.98 -6.39
N ARG A 182 10.96 -15.21 -7.41
CA ARG A 182 10.10 -14.70 -8.50
C ARG A 182 9.33 -15.80 -9.23
N GLU A 183 9.73 -17.06 -9.08
CA GLU A 183 9.15 -18.24 -9.74
C GLU A 183 7.73 -18.60 -9.27
N TYR A 184 7.25 -18.10 -8.13
CA TYR A 184 5.89 -18.41 -7.62
C TYR A 184 4.79 -17.48 -8.13
N ALA A 185 5.12 -16.53 -9.01
CA ALA A 185 4.17 -15.59 -9.58
C ALA A 185 3.01 -16.27 -10.33
N ALA A 186 3.33 -17.30 -11.11
CA ALA A 186 2.34 -18.05 -11.88
C ALA A 186 1.41 -18.85 -10.94
N LEU A 187 1.96 -19.57 -9.96
CA LEU A 187 1.18 -20.38 -9.02
C LEU A 187 0.23 -19.53 -8.18
N PHE A 188 0.61 -18.30 -7.81
CA PHE A 188 -0.24 -17.37 -7.04
C PHE A 188 -1.41 -16.80 -7.87
N ILE A 189 -1.18 -16.52 -9.16
CA ILE A 189 -2.23 -16.14 -10.11
C ILE A 189 -3.24 -17.28 -10.28
N PHE A 190 -2.76 -18.54 -10.35
CA PHE A 190 -3.62 -19.71 -10.49
C PHE A 190 -4.34 -20.14 -9.20
N THR A 191 -3.83 -19.80 -8.02
CA THR A 191 -4.39 -20.22 -6.72
C THR A 191 -5.14 -19.12 -5.98
N GLY A 192 -5.35 -17.94 -6.59
CA GLY A 192 -6.10 -16.84 -5.96
C GLY A 192 -5.53 -16.35 -4.64
N GLY A 193 -4.23 -16.57 -4.39
CA GLY A 193 -3.57 -16.17 -3.15
C GLY A 193 -3.91 -17.01 -1.90
N LEU A 194 -4.19 -18.31 -2.07
CA LEU A 194 -4.54 -19.22 -0.96
C LEU A 194 -3.37 -19.60 -0.03
N VAL A 195 -2.11 -19.40 -0.42
CA VAL A 195 -0.95 -19.63 0.46
C VAL A 195 -0.63 -18.33 1.21
N ARG A 196 -1.24 -18.17 2.40
CA ARG A 196 -1.01 -17.03 3.29
C ARG A 196 0.00 -17.38 4.37
N ARG A 197 0.97 -16.50 4.62
CA ARG A 197 1.39 -16.24 6.00
C ARG A 197 0.54 -15.09 6.52
N HIS A 198 -0.19 -15.35 7.61
CA HIS A 198 -0.86 -14.30 8.36
C HIS A 198 0.23 -13.30 8.81
N PRO A 199 0.10 -11.98 8.58
CA PRO A 199 0.92 -11.03 9.34
C PRO A 199 0.72 -11.36 10.81
N ARG A 200 1.80 -11.44 11.58
CA ARG A 200 1.71 -11.74 13.01
C ARG A 200 0.81 -10.67 13.65
N ASP A 201 0.02 -11.04 14.66
CA ASP A 201 -0.96 -10.15 15.29
C ASP A 201 -0.35 -8.89 15.93
N ASN A 202 0.98 -8.80 15.95
CA ASN A 202 1.78 -7.70 16.45
C ASN A 202 2.52 -6.90 15.36
N GLU A 203 2.25 -7.11 14.07
CA GLU A 203 2.92 -6.35 13.00
C GLU A 203 1.99 -5.32 12.35
N VAL A 204 2.49 -4.09 12.19
CA VAL A 204 1.77 -2.99 11.53
C VAL A 204 2.64 -2.41 10.42
N TYR A 205 2.10 -2.35 9.21
CA TYR A 205 2.74 -1.69 8.08
C TYR A 205 2.01 -0.37 7.77
N ILE A 206 2.78 0.71 7.59
CA ILE A 206 2.27 2.02 7.18
C ILE A 206 2.85 2.37 5.80
N PRO A 207 2.02 2.43 4.74
CA PRO A 207 2.48 2.86 3.44
C PRO A 207 2.71 4.37 3.43
N LEU A 208 3.90 4.79 2.97
CA LEU A 208 4.27 6.20 2.87
C LEU A 208 3.98 6.79 1.48
N ARG A 209 3.63 5.93 0.52
CA ARG A 209 3.24 6.37 -0.83
C ARG A 209 2.05 7.31 -0.73
N ALA A 210 2.15 8.39 -1.51
CA ALA A 210 1.15 9.44 -1.56
C ALA A 210 0.93 10.22 -0.25
N LEU A 211 1.80 10.16 0.77
CA LEU A 211 1.73 11.10 1.89
C LEU A 211 2.28 12.49 1.52
N SER A 212 1.80 13.52 2.21
CA SER A 212 2.17 14.92 1.97
C SER A 212 3.54 15.32 2.49
N VAL A 213 4.09 14.51 3.38
CA VAL A 213 5.39 14.72 4.02
C VAL A 213 6.48 13.98 3.23
N ARG A 214 7.71 14.52 3.26
CA ARG A 214 8.87 13.86 2.65
C ARG A 214 9.14 12.53 3.38
N ARG A 215 9.38 11.46 2.62
CA ARG A 215 9.49 10.10 3.20
C ARG A 215 10.67 10.00 4.16
N HIS A 216 11.82 10.59 3.82
CA HIS A 216 12.98 10.64 4.72
C HIS A 216 12.66 11.35 6.05
N VAL A 217 11.96 12.49 6.02
CA VAL A 217 11.55 13.23 7.23
C VAL A 217 10.71 12.32 8.11
N LEU A 218 9.73 11.64 7.53
CA LEU A 218 8.82 10.78 8.26
C LEU A 218 9.56 9.59 8.89
N VAL A 219 10.41 8.93 8.11
CA VAL A 219 11.23 7.78 8.54
C VAL A 219 12.14 8.17 9.70
N HIS A 220 12.91 9.26 9.58
CA HIS A 220 13.80 9.70 10.65
C HIS A 220 13.06 10.20 11.89
N THR A 221 11.90 10.84 11.73
CA THR A 221 11.04 11.23 12.86
C THR A 221 10.60 9.98 13.66
N ILE A 222 10.13 8.95 12.94
CA ILE A 222 9.72 7.69 13.54
C ILE A 222 10.91 6.98 14.18
N ALA A 223 12.06 6.94 13.51
CA ALA A 223 13.30 6.39 14.04
C ALA A 223 13.66 6.99 15.40
N ALA A 224 13.64 8.32 15.48
CA ALA A 224 13.97 9.06 16.70
C ALA A 224 12.98 8.73 17.82
N LEU A 225 11.68 8.73 17.52
CA LEU A 225 10.63 8.45 18.51
C LEU A 225 10.68 7.01 19.03
N VAL A 226 10.91 6.02 18.16
CA VAL A 226 11.03 4.61 18.55
C VAL A 226 12.25 4.41 19.45
N ARG A 227 13.41 4.98 19.08
CA ARG A 227 14.64 4.91 19.91
C ARG A 227 14.46 5.58 21.26
N GLN A 228 13.81 6.75 21.31
CA GLN A 228 13.55 7.47 22.55
C GLN A 228 12.68 6.67 23.53
N HIS A 229 11.80 5.81 23.02
CA HIS A 229 10.93 4.95 23.82
C HIS A 229 11.47 3.52 23.98
N GLY A 230 12.76 3.28 23.68
CA GLY A 230 13.44 2.01 23.94
C GLY A 230 13.14 0.90 22.91
N GLY A 231 12.62 1.24 21.73
CA GLY A 231 12.50 0.32 20.60
C GLY A 231 13.76 0.30 19.73
N SER A 232 13.97 -0.78 18.98
CA SER A 232 15.06 -0.92 18.00
C SER A 232 14.62 -0.44 16.61
N VAL A 233 15.58 -0.05 15.78
CA VAL A 233 15.31 0.59 14.49
C VAL A 233 16.30 0.17 13.41
N ASP A 234 15.79 -0.46 12.35
CA ASP A 234 16.54 -0.88 11.15
C ASP A 234 16.24 0.07 9.99
N ILE A 235 16.95 1.20 10.01
CA ILE A 235 16.87 2.25 8.98
C ILE A 235 18.31 2.52 8.55
N LEU A 236 18.72 1.83 7.48
CA LEU A 236 19.98 2.03 6.77
C LEU A 236 19.68 2.42 5.33
#